data_AF-A0AA41U0N4-F1
#
_entry.id   AF-A0AA41U0N4-F1
#
_cell.length_a   1.000
_cell.length_b   1.000
_cell.length_c   1.000
_cell.angle_alpha   90.00
_cell.angle_beta   90.00
_cell.angle_gamma   90.00
#
_symmetry.space_group_name_H-M   'P 1'
#
loop_
_entity.id
_entity.type
_entity.pdbx_description
1 polymer ?
#
loop_
_entity_poly.entity_id
_entity_poly.type
_entity_poly.pdbx_seq_one_letter_code
_entity_poly.pdbx_strand_id
1 'polypeptide(L)'
;MFWWLNRADAAGALLRHLPADTYDAVLARIPAETRTRALTSAGSSLDALTDHELRRGDPAGLADLAANTRLGPSGQRRLAAAQIPQVDEALLARRELDGGVLGTLIARTPHAADTVVARMWESATVRARPLLATSDLDVVASAVAQIGQPAPLDDPLFVDAVLRLWQARDTEGVYAALQPTGMRATAKHLRLLQPYLTAPAGRERLTKHAAAIAGPDAQARRVSLGSRNYRAEDILAGELTLDWAGLLHVHRHQPFNDRVRAALLAHPDCPPDAVAPLLRGLRRLDQRLIDAIYAGTLTAEDVVRHTAPAWPLLGLIERFCSPIGRTPWVGSPFPFLYALLGLAPFRPLRDDVDAWLRLIRLGPHFPGTLPELVDTARQPAPVPDYRWAVHGARGNPEALLLLLAPPTTAVRLVEQFHPHERASGLTWRRVPLHPEVAHATGHPRVVQPVPNRVPMPVEPPELLSRDDALAALLDHPLQLSESVRPGSRWIWPALGHRLIEGADLITKAHPAAAALAVVDLCRTTVPQAHTNATKALQDLITTHLSTPQSAETWTIALALLDEFSGTVRELLTAASAAAAVDRRRQGS
;
A
#
# COMPACT_ATOMS: atom_id res chain seq x y z
N MET A 1 0.11 -7.07 -22.21
CA MET A 1 0.76 -7.12 -20.87
C MET A 1 -0.25 -7.26 -19.72
N PHE A 2 -1.40 -6.57 -19.73
CA PHE A 2 -2.36 -6.61 -18.61
C PHE A 2 -3.39 -7.75 -18.63
N TRP A 3 -3.79 -8.24 -19.82
CA TRP A 3 -4.53 -9.52 -19.95
C TRP A 3 -3.78 -10.70 -19.28
N TRP A 4 -2.46 -10.56 -19.14
CA TRP A 4 -1.57 -11.56 -18.55
C TRP A 4 -1.46 -11.50 -17.01
N LEU A 5 -1.79 -10.36 -16.38
CA LEU A 5 -1.80 -10.24 -14.92
C LEU A 5 -3.00 -10.99 -14.32
N ASN A 6 -4.17 -10.88 -14.96
CA ASN A 6 -5.39 -11.58 -14.55
C ASN A 6 -5.25 -13.11 -14.57
N ARG A 7 -4.53 -13.65 -15.57
CA ARG A 7 -4.19 -15.08 -15.65
C ARG A 7 -3.41 -15.54 -14.44
N ALA A 8 -2.41 -14.76 -14.05
CA ALA A 8 -1.53 -15.11 -12.97
C ALA A 8 -2.29 -15.06 -11.63
N ASP A 9 -3.18 -14.09 -11.42
CA ASP A 9 -3.98 -13.99 -10.19
C ASP A 9 -5.01 -15.13 -10.08
N ALA A 10 -5.67 -15.49 -11.18
CA ALA A 10 -6.61 -16.61 -11.23
C ALA A 10 -5.92 -17.97 -11.01
N ALA A 11 -4.76 -18.19 -11.65
CA ALA A 11 -3.94 -19.38 -11.42
C ALA A 11 -3.41 -19.41 -9.98
N GLY A 12 -2.99 -18.27 -9.43
CA GLY A 12 -2.58 -18.14 -8.04
C GLY A 12 -3.69 -18.49 -7.04
N ALA A 13 -4.94 -18.10 -7.33
CA ALA A 13 -6.10 -18.47 -6.52
C ALA A 13 -6.33 -19.97 -6.49
N LEU A 14 -6.22 -20.64 -7.64
CA LEU A 14 -6.31 -22.10 -7.72
C LEU A 14 -5.15 -22.81 -7.01
N LEU A 15 -3.91 -22.38 -7.25
CA LEU A 15 -2.71 -22.96 -6.64
C LEU A 15 -2.71 -22.86 -5.11
N ARG A 16 -3.26 -21.79 -4.53
CA ARG A 16 -3.38 -21.63 -3.07
C ARG A 16 -4.27 -22.66 -2.38
N HIS A 17 -5.14 -23.33 -3.12
CA HIS A 17 -6.04 -24.36 -2.60
C HIS A 17 -5.62 -25.78 -2.97
N LEU A 18 -4.44 -25.91 -3.57
CA LEU A 18 -3.92 -27.20 -3.99
C LEU A 18 -3.38 -27.96 -2.76
N PRO A 19 -3.74 -29.25 -2.57
CA PRO A 19 -3.17 -30.06 -1.50
C PRO A 19 -1.63 -30.10 -1.59
N ALA A 20 -0.94 -30.05 -0.44
CA ALA A 20 0.52 -29.96 -0.40
C ALA A 20 1.23 -31.13 -1.11
N ASP A 21 0.66 -32.33 -1.01
CA ASP A 21 1.14 -33.55 -1.68
C ASP A 21 0.91 -33.55 -3.21
N THR A 22 -0.07 -32.77 -3.67
CA THR A 22 -0.38 -32.59 -5.10
C THR A 22 0.46 -31.48 -5.73
N TYR A 23 0.99 -30.57 -4.90
CA TYR A 23 1.67 -29.35 -5.32
C TYR A 23 2.91 -29.61 -6.17
N ASP A 24 3.78 -30.53 -5.73
CA ASP A 24 4.99 -30.88 -6.48
C ASP A 24 4.68 -31.51 -7.83
N ALA A 25 3.68 -32.38 -7.90
CA ALA A 25 3.29 -33.06 -9.13
C ALA A 25 2.70 -32.07 -10.15
N VAL A 26 1.94 -31.08 -9.70
CA VAL A 26 1.36 -30.02 -10.55
C VAL A 26 2.44 -29.07 -11.02
N LEU A 27 3.30 -28.57 -10.11
CA LEU A 27 4.38 -27.65 -10.49
C LEU A 27 5.37 -28.29 -11.45
N ALA A 28 5.72 -29.57 -11.27
CA ALA A 28 6.62 -30.30 -12.16
C ALA A 28 6.10 -30.38 -13.60
N ARG A 29 4.78 -30.38 -13.79
CA ARG A 29 4.12 -30.48 -15.10
C ARG A 29 3.84 -29.13 -15.76
N ILE A 30 3.91 -28.03 -15.00
CA ILE A 30 3.72 -26.68 -15.54
C ILE A 30 5.05 -26.19 -16.16
N PRO A 31 5.04 -25.61 -17.38
CA PRO A 31 6.23 -25.00 -17.98
C PRO A 31 6.89 -23.99 -17.04
N ALA A 32 8.22 -23.96 -16.98
CA ALA A 32 8.99 -23.13 -16.05
C ALA A 32 8.58 -21.65 -16.07
N GLU A 33 8.31 -21.09 -17.25
CA GLU A 33 7.86 -19.70 -17.36
C GLU A 33 6.48 -19.44 -16.74
N THR A 34 5.56 -20.42 -16.86
CA THR A 34 4.22 -20.35 -16.25
C THR A 34 4.31 -20.56 -14.75
N ARG A 35 5.23 -21.43 -14.30
CA ARG A 35 5.56 -21.63 -12.89
C ARG A 35 6.03 -20.33 -12.25
N THR A 36 7.13 -19.73 -12.72
CA THR A 36 7.65 -18.47 -12.15
C THR A 36 6.61 -17.37 -12.12
N ARG A 37 5.75 -17.26 -13.15
CA ARG A 37 4.69 -16.25 -13.23
C ARG A 37 3.54 -16.51 -12.25
N ALA A 38 3.02 -17.74 -12.19
CA ALA A 38 1.94 -18.12 -11.28
C ALA A 38 2.38 -17.99 -9.80
N LEU A 39 3.66 -18.22 -9.51
CA LEU A 39 4.23 -18.01 -8.18
C LEU A 39 4.40 -16.51 -7.86
N THR A 40 4.70 -15.67 -8.87
CA THR A 40 4.87 -14.21 -8.70
C THR A 40 3.56 -13.46 -8.46
N SER A 41 2.44 -13.94 -9.01
CA SER A 41 1.09 -13.40 -8.76
C SER A 41 0.48 -13.87 -7.45
N ALA A 42 0.87 -15.06 -6.98
CA ALA A 42 0.35 -15.59 -5.73
C ALA A 42 0.70 -14.73 -4.49
N GLY A 43 1.63 -13.76 -4.61
CA GLY A 43 1.78 -12.54 -3.81
C GLY A 43 1.91 -12.77 -2.30
N SER A 44 0.78 -12.94 -1.61
CA SER A 44 0.72 -13.36 -0.20
C SER A 44 1.16 -14.81 0.05
N SER A 45 1.29 -15.60 -1.02
CA SER A 45 1.67 -17.01 -0.99
C SER A 45 3.16 -17.25 -1.15
N LEU A 46 3.98 -16.21 -1.36
CA LEU A 46 5.43 -16.38 -1.43
C LEU A 46 5.99 -16.92 -0.11
N ASP A 47 5.35 -16.60 1.01
CA ASP A 47 5.69 -17.12 2.33
C ASP A 47 5.36 -18.62 2.47
N ALA A 48 4.15 -19.04 2.08
CA ALA A 48 3.75 -20.45 2.08
C ALA A 48 4.57 -21.30 1.07
N LEU A 49 4.94 -20.67 -0.05
CA LEU A 49 5.80 -21.26 -1.06
C LEU A 49 7.25 -21.35 -0.58
N THR A 50 7.73 -20.33 0.14
CA THR A 50 9.02 -20.39 0.83
C THR A 50 9.02 -21.56 1.79
N ASP A 51 7.99 -21.72 2.61
CA ASP A 51 7.87 -22.88 3.52
C ASP A 51 7.80 -24.22 2.76
N HIS A 52 7.16 -24.25 1.59
CA HIS A 52 7.11 -25.44 0.74
C HIS A 52 8.49 -25.81 0.17
N GLU A 53 9.15 -24.87 -0.51
CA GLU A 53 10.48 -25.10 -1.09
C GLU A 53 11.52 -25.41 0.00
N LEU A 54 11.38 -24.82 1.19
CA LEU A 54 12.23 -25.13 2.34
C LEU A 54 12.02 -26.57 2.82
N ARG A 55 10.77 -27.07 2.83
CA ARG A 55 10.49 -28.48 3.15
C ARG A 55 11.03 -29.44 2.09
N ARG A 56 10.94 -29.05 0.81
CA ARG A 56 11.46 -29.83 -0.32
C ARG A 56 12.99 -29.89 -0.33
N GLY A 57 13.63 -28.83 0.17
CA GLY A 57 15.09 -28.72 0.24
C GLY A 57 15.76 -28.59 -1.13
N ASP A 58 15.02 -28.13 -2.15
CA ASP A 58 15.51 -27.97 -3.52
C ASP A 58 16.28 -26.63 -3.66
N PRO A 59 17.63 -26.64 -3.76
CA PRO A 59 18.42 -25.41 -3.74
C PRO A 59 18.12 -24.48 -4.92
N ALA A 60 17.74 -25.03 -6.08
CA ALA A 60 17.44 -24.24 -7.27
C ALA A 60 16.11 -23.49 -7.11
N GLY A 61 15.08 -24.18 -6.61
CA GLY A 61 13.77 -23.56 -6.33
C GLY A 61 13.86 -22.45 -5.29
N LEU A 62 14.65 -22.68 -4.22
CA LEU A 62 14.90 -21.67 -3.19
C LEU A 62 15.69 -20.47 -3.72
N ALA A 63 16.66 -20.68 -4.62
CA ALA A 63 17.42 -19.60 -5.25
C ALA A 63 16.53 -18.75 -6.20
N ASP A 64 15.64 -19.38 -6.97
CA ASP A 64 14.67 -18.69 -7.81
C ASP A 64 13.70 -17.82 -6.98
N LEU A 65 13.25 -18.34 -5.82
CA LEU A 65 12.45 -17.55 -4.87
C LEU A 65 13.24 -16.38 -4.29
N ALA A 66 14.49 -16.62 -3.89
CA ALA A 66 15.37 -15.58 -3.38
C ALA A 66 15.63 -14.47 -4.42
N ALA A 67 15.64 -14.79 -5.72
CA ALA A 67 15.77 -13.79 -6.79
C ALA A 67 14.48 -12.98 -7.04
N ASN A 68 13.31 -13.44 -6.57
CA ASN A 68 12.02 -12.82 -6.88
C ASN A 68 11.81 -11.48 -6.16
N THR A 69 11.84 -10.36 -6.89
CA THR A 69 11.76 -8.99 -6.32
C THR A 69 10.56 -8.73 -5.42
N ARG A 70 9.48 -9.52 -5.48
CA ARG A 70 8.30 -9.39 -4.63
C ARG A 70 8.40 -10.11 -3.28
N LEU A 71 9.45 -10.90 -3.04
CA LEU A 71 9.67 -11.59 -1.77
C LEU A 71 9.81 -10.56 -0.63
N GLY A 72 8.86 -10.59 0.32
CA GLY A 72 8.85 -9.69 1.47
C GLY A 72 9.94 -10.02 2.51
N PRO A 73 10.17 -9.14 3.50
CA PRO A 73 11.21 -9.31 4.51
C PRO A 73 11.13 -10.62 5.32
N SER A 74 9.92 -11.13 5.58
CA SER A 74 9.71 -12.41 6.29
C SER A 74 10.20 -13.60 5.47
N GLY A 75 9.83 -13.67 4.19
CA GLY A 75 10.34 -14.68 3.26
C GLY A 75 11.86 -14.61 3.09
N GLN A 76 12.42 -13.40 2.97
CA GLN A 76 13.87 -13.20 2.90
C GLN A 76 14.59 -13.74 4.15
N ARG A 77 14.07 -13.46 5.35
CA ARG A 77 14.63 -13.97 6.62
C ARG A 77 14.58 -15.49 6.70
N ARG A 78 13.48 -16.12 6.29
CA ARG A 78 13.36 -17.59 6.27
C ARG A 78 14.31 -18.24 5.28
N LEU A 79 14.40 -17.70 4.06
CA LEU A 79 15.35 -18.19 3.05
C LEU A 79 16.79 -18.05 3.54
N ALA A 80 17.14 -16.91 4.13
CA ALA A 80 18.47 -16.72 4.70
C ALA A 80 18.72 -17.70 5.86
N ALA A 81 17.74 -18.00 6.71
CA ALA A 81 17.90 -18.95 7.81
C ALA A 81 18.24 -20.38 7.35
N ALA A 82 17.91 -20.75 6.10
CA ALA A 82 18.19 -22.07 5.53
C ALA A 82 19.69 -22.35 5.31
N GLN A 83 20.55 -21.32 5.29
CA GLN A 83 22.00 -21.46 5.14
C GLN A 83 22.43 -22.20 3.85
N ILE A 84 21.71 -21.97 2.75
CA ILE A 84 22.00 -22.58 1.46
C ILE A 84 22.80 -21.58 0.61
N PRO A 85 24.04 -21.89 0.19
CA PRO A 85 24.91 -20.94 -0.51
C PRO A 85 24.28 -20.29 -1.75
N GLN A 86 23.55 -21.06 -2.57
CA GLN A 86 22.88 -20.55 -3.78
C GLN A 86 21.76 -19.55 -3.45
N VAL A 87 21.05 -19.77 -2.34
CA VAL A 87 19.98 -18.90 -1.85
C VAL A 87 20.59 -17.61 -1.31
N ASP A 88 21.67 -17.73 -0.54
CA ASP A 88 22.42 -16.59 -0.02
C ASP A 88 22.95 -15.73 -1.17
N GLU A 89 23.56 -16.32 -2.20
CA GLU A 89 24.02 -15.60 -3.39
C GLU A 89 22.87 -14.90 -4.14
N ALA A 90 21.74 -15.58 -4.32
CA ALA A 90 20.56 -15.01 -4.96
C ALA A 90 19.93 -13.86 -4.15
N LEU A 91 19.86 -13.97 -2.82
CA LEU A 91 19.41 -12.89 -1.93
C LEU A 91 20.37 -11.70 -2.01
N LEU A 92 21.68 -11.94 -2.01
CA LEU A 92 22.70 -10.92 -2.14
C LEU A 92 22.69 -10.23 -3.51
N ALA A 93 22.25 -10.92 -4.57
CA ALA A 93 22.06 -10.33 -5.90
C ALA A 93 20.86 -9.38 -5.98
N ARG A 94 19.97 -9.35 -4.97
CA ARG A 94 18.78 -8.49 -4.99
C ARG A 94 19.12 -7.03 -4.86
N ARG A 95 18.39 -6.21 -5.62
CA ARG A 95 18.36 -4.77 -5.39
C ARG A 95 17.68 -4.43 -4.07
N GLU A 96 16.67 -5.14 -3.59
CA GLU A 96 16.00 -4.81 -2.33
C GLU A 96 16.12 -5.98 -1.36
N LEU A 97 16.90 -5.79 -0.29
CA LEU A 97 17.19 -6.78 0.73
C LEU A 97 16.99 -6.15 2.13
N ASP A 98 16.33 -6.89 3.01
CA ASP A 98 16.16 -6.53 4.42
C ASP A 98 17.52 -6.38 5.12
N GLY A 99 17.67 -5.35 5.96
CA GLY A 99 18.94 -5.04 6.61
C GLY A 99 19.43 -6.12 7.59
N GLY A 100 18.50 -6.78 8.29
CA GLY A 100 18.83 -7.89 9.20
C GLY A 100 19.24 -9.15 8.44
N VAL A 101 18.59 -9.41 7.30
CA VAL A 101 18.99 -10.49 6.39
C VAL A 101 20.40 -10.25 5.84
N LEU A 102 20.68 -9.03 5.37
CA LEU A 102 21.99 -8.66 4.88
C LEU A 102 23.09 -8.84 5.94
N GLY A 103 22.87 -8.38 7.18
CA GLY A 103 23.82 -8.56 8.27
C GLY A 103 24.11 -10.04 8.55
N THR A 104 23.07 -10.87 8.53
CA THR A 104 23.18 -12.32 8.71
C THR A 104 23.97 -12.98 7.58
N LEU A 105 23.76 -12.56 6.32
CA LEU A 105 24.46 -13.08 5.16
C LEU A 105 25.94 -12.70 5.16
N ILE A 106 26.28 -11.46 5.51
CA ILE A 106 27.67 -11.00 5.61
C ILE A 106 28.44 -11.76 6.69
N ALA A 107 27.82 -12.00 7.85
CA ALA A 107 28.46 -12.73 8.94
C ALA A 107 28.83 -14.19 8.56
N ARG A 108 28.06 -14.81 7.65
CA ARG A 108 28.26 -16.21 7.23
C ARG A 108 29.14 -16.36 5.99
N THR A 109 29.22 -15.33 5.17
CA THR A 109 29.93 -15.39 3.88
C THR A 109 30.97 -14.27 3.79
N PRO A 110 32.11 -14.36 4.50
CA PRO A 110 33.10 -13.28 4.58
C PRO A 110 33.63 -12.84 3.21
N HIS A 111 33.80 -13.77 2.26
CA HIS A 111 34.24 -13.43 0.91
C HIS A 111 33.14 -12.82 0.03
N ALA A 112 31.86 -13.01 0.40
CA ALA A 112 30.78 -12.26 -0.24
C ALA A 112 30.79 -10.80 0.21
N ALA A 113 31.42 -10.48 1.34
CA ALA A 113 31.54 -9.11 1.81
C ALA A 113 32.36 -8.21 0.87
N ASP A 114 33.02 -8.71 -0.17
CA ASP A 114 33.62 -7.89 -1.23
C ASP A 114 32.65 -7.70 -2.42
N THR A 115 31.95 -8.76 -2.83
CA THR A 115 30.99 -8.74 -3.96
C THR A 115 29.69 -8.00 -3.61
N VAL A 116 29.19 -8.21 -2.40
CA VAL A 116 27.99 -7.59 -1.82
C VAL A 116 28.20 -6.12 -1.62
N VAL A 117 29.35 -5.78 -1.07
CA VAL A 117 29.92 -4.45 -0.95
C VAL A 117 29.98 -3.79 -2.32
N ALA A 118 30.69 -4.36 -3.30
CA ALA A 118 30.81 -3.77 -4.63
C ALA A 118 29.44 -3.49 -5.29
N ARG A 119 28.46 -4.38 -5.15
CA ARG A 119 27.11 -4.23 -5.74
C ARG A 119 26.16 -3.34 -4.92
N MET A 120 26.22 -3.38 -3.59
CA MET A 120 25.46 -2.46 -2.73
C MET A 120 25.94 -1.02 -2.92
N TRP A 121 27.21 -0.83 -3.25
CA TRP A 121 27.84 0.47 -3.47
C TRP A 121 27.37 1.17 -4.75
N GLU A 122 26.85 0.43 -5.74
CA GLU A 122 26.17 1.02 -6.91
C GLU A 122 24.77 1.58 -6.58
N SER A 123 24.17 1.18 -5.46
CA SER A 123 22.83 1.57 -5.02
C SER A 123 22.86 2.47 -3.76
N ALA A 124 23.61 3.57 -3.82
CA ALA A 124 23.56 4.80 -2.99
C ALA A 124 23.17 4.70 -1.49
N THR A 125 24.07 5.21 -0.62
CA THR A 125 23.92 5.79 0.76
C THR A 125 23.16 5.04 1.87
N VAL A 126 22.10 4.33 1.54
CA VAL A 126 21.08 3.82 2.48
C VAL A 126 21.54 2.56 3.22
N ARG A 127 22.50 1.85 2.64
CA ARG A 127 22.80 0.47 2.99
C ARG A 127 24.04 0.26 3.86
N ALA A 128 24.82 1.31 4.10
CA ALA A 128 26.03 1.21 4.93
C ALA A 128 25.72 1.23 6.44
N ARG A 129 24.52 1.66 6.85
CA ARG A 129 24.20 1.85 8.28
C ARG A 129 24.17 0.56 9.10
N PRO A 130 23.56 -0.55 8.64
CA PRO A 130 23.66 -1.84 9.34
C PRO A 130 25.10 -2.33 9.43
N LEU A 131 25.94 -2.01 8.44
CA LEU A 131 27.36 -2.36 8.43
C LEU A 131 28.14 -1.59 9.50
N LEU A 132 27.66 -0.45 9.98
CA LEU A 132 28.29 0.24 11.11
C LEU A 132 28.16 -0.58 12.39
N ALA A 133 27.15 -1.43 12.54
CA ALA A 133 26.92 -2.22 13.76
C ALA A 133 27.71 -3.55 13.80
N THR A 134 28.37 -3.95 12.70
CA THR A 134 29.16 -5.19 12.66
C THR A 134 30.40 -5.11 13.58
N SER A 135 30.88 -6.25 14.04
CA SER A 135 32.13 -6.38 14.81
C SER A 135 33.38 -6.34 13.92
N ASP A 136 33.24 -6.53 12.61
CA ASP A 136 34.34 -6.50 11.65
C ASP A 136 34.78 -5.05 11.36
N LEU A 137 35.97 -4.68 11.84
CA LEU A 137 36.48 -3.31 11.76
C LEU A 137 36.84 -2.87 10.33
N ASP A 138 37.15 -3.79 9.42
CA ASP A 138 37.41 -3.45 8.02
C ASP A 138 36.12 -3.12 7.28
N VAL A 139 35.05 -3.84 7.60
CA VAL A 139 33.69 -3.53 7.12
C VAL A 139 33.21 -2.20 7.71
N VAL A 140 33.44 -1.94 9.01
CA VAL A 140 33.10 -0.65 9.64
C VAL A 140 33.87 0.50 8.99
N ALA A 141 35.19 0.35 8.78
CA ALA A 141 36.02 1.36 8.11
C ALA A 141 35.49 1.68 6.71
N SER A 142 35.19 0.65 5.92
CA SER A 142 34.63 0.79 4.58
C SER A 142 33.25 1.45 4.60
N ALA A 143 32.39 1.08 5.56
CA ALA A 143 31.07 1.66 5.73
C ALA A 143 31.14 3.15 6.09
N VAL A 144 31.98 3.52 7.06
CA VAL A 144 32.20 4.91 7.50
C VAL A 144 32.69 5.79 6.34
N ALA A 145 33.63 5.29 5.53
CA ALA A 145 34.19 6.03 4.38
C ALA A 145 33.17 6.35 3.29
N GLN A 146 32.14 5.51 3.15
CA GLN A 146 31.22 5.50 2.02
C GLN A 146 29.83 6.05 2.31
N ILE A 147 29.54 6.55 3.52
CA ILE A 147 28.26 7.23 3.78
C ILE A 147 28.22 8.51 2.92
N GLY A 148 27.62 8.42 1.73
CA GLY A 148 27.65 9.48 0.70
C GLY A 148 27.03 10.83 1.09
N GLN A 149 26.41 10.94 2.27
CA GLN A 149 26.11 12.21 2.92
C GLN A 149 26.85 12.26 4.25
N PRO A 150 27.34 13.44 4.70
CA PRO A 150 27.87 13.56 6.04
C PRO A 150 26.82 13.05 7.02
N ALA A 151 27.12 11.92 7.65
CA ALA A 151 26.38 11.46 8.81
C ALA A 151 26.57 12.59 9.83
N PRO A 152 25.48 13.18 10.35
CA PRO A 152 25.63 14.16 11.40
C PRO A 152 26.41 13.51 12.55
N LEU A 153 27.24 14.29 13.26
CA LEU A 153 27.83 13.84 14.53
C LEU A 153 26.75 13.51 15.59
N ASP A 154 25.48 13.70 15.25
CA ASP A 154 24.32 13.33 16.02
C ASP A 154 23.83 11.88 15.71
N ASP A 155 24.45 11.17 14.76
CA ASP A 155 24.18 9.74 14.50
C ASP A 155 25.02 8.85 15.45
N PRO A 156 24.40 8.23 16.48
CA PRO A 156 25.13 7.45 17.46
C PRO A 156 25.83 6.23 16.86
N LEU A 157 25.27 5.62 15.81
CA LEU A 157 25.90 4.46 15.16
C LEU A 157 27.18 4.87 14.43
N PHE A 158 27.19 6.06 13.81
CA PHE A 158 28.38 6.59 13.17
C PHE A 158 29.44 6.97 14.20
N VAL A 159 29.06 7.67 15.27
CA VAL A 159 29.99 8.07 16.33
C VAL A 159 30.55 6.85 17.06
N ASP A 160 29.72 5.85 17.36
CA ASP A 160 30.16 4.58 17.95
C ASP A 160 31.09 3.81 17.02
N ALA A 161 30.76 3.71 15.72
CA ALA A 161 31.63 3.10 14.72
C ALA A 161 33.00 3.80 14.64
N VAL A 162 33.02 5.14 14.63
CA VAL A 162 34.27 5.92 14.64
C VAL A 162 35.04 5.72 15.94
N LEU A 163 34.36 5.67 17.10
CA LEU A 163 35.00 5.39 18.39
C LEU A 163 35.58 3.98 18.45
N ARG A 164 34.90 2.96 17.91
CA ARG A 164 35.40 1.59 17.79
C ARG A 164 36.61 1.51 16.86
N LEU A 165 36.55 2.18 15.72
CA LEU A 165 37.71 2.34 14.84
C LEU A 165 38.86 3.03 15.55
N TRP A 166 38.62 4.10 16.30
CA TRP A 166 39.65 4.85 17.04
C TRP A 166 40.15 4.15 18.31
N GLN A 167 39.44 3.12 18.77
CA GLN A 167 39.88 2.27 19.86
C GLN A 167 40.81 1.18 19.36
N ALA A 168 40.48 0.60 18.20
CA ALA A 168 41.26 -0.48 17.59
C ALA A 168 42.42 0.04 16.74
N ARG A 169 42.28 1.24 16.18
CA ARG A 169 43.26 1.95 15.36
C ARG A 169 43.57 3.27 16.04
N ASP A 170 44.80 3.74 15.94
CA ASP A 170 45.14 5.07 16.41
C ASP A 170 44.49 6.17 15.55
N THR A 171 44.80 7.43 15.85
CA THR A 171 44.29 8.58 15.09
C THR A 171 44.62 8.47 13.60
N GLU A 172 45.82 8.01 13.24
CA GLU A 172 46.23 7.84 11.84
C GLU A 172 45.42 6.75 11.14
N GLY A 173 45.14 5.64 11.81
CA GLY A 173 44.30 4.58 11.26
C GLY A 173 42.85 5.00 11.05
N VAL A 174 42.32 5.91 11.87
CA VAL A 174 41.00 6.54 11.63
C VAL A 174 41.07 7.50 10.44
N TYR A 175 42.13 8.31 10.32
CA TYR A 175 42.36 9.13 9.14
C TYR A 175 42.44 8.29 7.87
N ALA A 176 43.19 7.18 7.89
CA ALA A 176 43.34 6.28 6.74
C ALA A 176 42.00 5.64 6.35
N ALA A 177 41.19 5.23 7.32
CA ALA A 177 39.83 4.72 7.08
C ALA A 177 38.90 5.82 6.51
N LEU A 178 39.09 7.07 6.88
CA LEU A 178 38.34 8.23 6.38
C LEU A 178 38.99 8.92 5.17
N GLN A 179 40.16 8.47 4.71
CA GLN A 179 40.79 9.03 3.52
C GLN A 179 40.19 8.35 2.28
N PRO A 180 40.03 9.11 1.18
CA PRO A 180 39.05 8.74 0.17
C PRO A 180 39.53 7.58 -0.70
N THR A 181 38.62 6.66 -0.99
CA THR A 181 38.60 5.90 -2.27
C THR A 181 38.05 6.76 -3.44
N GLY A 182 37.94 8.09 -3.28
CA GLY A 182 37.56 9.03 -4.35
C GLY A 182 36.24 9.79 -4.17
N MET A 183 35.56 9.68 -3.03
CA MET A 183 34.22 10.29 -2.84
C MET A 183 34.23 11.66 -2.09
N ARG A 184 33.44 12.63 -2.59
CA ARG A 184 33.27 13.97 -1.99
C ARG A 184 32.66 13.96 -0.57
N ALA A 185 31.94 12.90 -0.20
CA ALA A 185 31.28 12.79 1.09
C ALA A 185 32.27 12.61 2.25
N THR A 186 33.31 11.82 2.02
CA THR A 186 34.35 11.48 3.00
C THR A 186 35.10 12.72 3.48
N ALA A 187 35.35 13.68 2.58
CA ALA A 187 35.93 14.98 2.95
C ALA A 187 35.05 15.80 3.90
N LYS A 188 33.71 15.65 3.85
CA LYS A 188 32.81 16.34 4.78
C LYS A 188 32.81 15.70 6.16
N HIS A 189 32.82 14.36 6.27
CA HIS A 189 32.94 13.69 7.56
C HIS A 189 34.28 13.99 8.23
N LEU A 190 35.37 13.97 7.45
CA LEU A 190 36.69 14.32 7.95
C LEU A 190 36.68 15.73 8.54
N ARG A 191 36.08 16.71 7.85
CA ARG A 191 35.93 18.08 8.37
C ARG A 191 35.12 18.15 9.67
N LEU A 192 34.08 17.33 9.81
CA LEU A 192 33.28 17.26 11.04
C LEU A 192 34.05 16.62 12.19
N LEU A 193 34.83 15.58 11.92
CA LEU A 193 35.61 14.84 12.90
C LEU A 193 36.96 15.50 13.22
N GLN A 194 37.48 16.36 12.34
CA GLN A 194 38.77 17.04 12.49
C GLN A 194 38.97 17.67 13.88
N PRO A 195 38.01 18.41 14.46
CA PRO A 195 38.18 19.04 15.78
C PRO A 195 38.36 18.03 16.91
N TYR A 196 37.85 16.81 16.74
CA TYR A 196 38.08 15.71 17.66
C TYR A 196 39.43 15.09 17.37
N LEU A 197 39.69 14.68 16.13
CA LEU A 197 40.90 13.95 15.75
C LEU A 197 42.21 14.73 16.02
N THR A 198 42.20 16.06 15.99
CA THR A 198 43.39 16.88 16.26
C THR A 198 43.55 17.32 17.72
N ALA A 199 42.53 17.15 18.56
CA ALA A 199 42.61 17.58 19.96
C ALA A 199 43.34 16.53 20.81
N PRO A 200 44.21 16.93 21.77
CA PRO A 200 44.90 16.00 22.66
C PRO A 200 43.96 15.09 23.49
N ALA A 201 42.76 15.60 23.81
CA ALA A 201 41.67 14.86 24.47
C ALA A 201 40.49 14.59 23.52
N GLY A 202 40.79 14.47 22.23
CA GLY A 202 39.81 14.33 21.15
C GLY A 202 38.86 13.16 21.33
N ARG A 203 39.41 11.99 21.65
CA ARG A 203 38.64 10.77 21.89
C ARG A 203 37.71 10.91 23.08
N GLU A 204 38.18 11.47 24.20
CA GLU A 204 37.33 11.72 25.38
C GLU A 204 36.19 12.69 25.06
N ARG A 205 36.47 13.76 24.29
CA ARG A 205 35.43 14.69 23.83
C ARG A 205 34.41 14.00 22.94
N LEU A 206 34.84 13.12 22.02
CA LEU A 206 33.94 12.37 21.16
C LEU A 206 33.12 11.35 21.95
N THR A 207 33.70 10.68 22.96
CA THR A 207 32.98 9.80 23.89
C THR A 207 31.96 10.58 24.71
N LYS A 208 32.29 11.76 25.21
CA LYS A 208 31.33 12.63 25.92
C LYS A 208 30.21 13.10 25.01
N HIS A 209 30.54 13.44 23.76
CA HIS A 209 29.56 13.75 22.73
C HIS A 209 28.66 12.54 22.46
N ALA A 210 29.24 11.33 22.32
CA ALA A 210 28.53 10.06 22.16
C ALA A 210 27.57 9.79 23.32
N ALA A 211 28.00 10.00 24.56
CA ALA A 211 27.16 9.85 25.74
C ALA A 211 26.01 10.89 25.77
N ALA A 212 26.29 12.14 25.39
CA ALA A 212 25.28 13.18 25.29
C ALA A 212 24.22 12.88 24.22
N ILE A 213 24.63 12.32 23.08
CA ILE A 213 23.72 11.85 22.03
C ILE A 213 23.11 10.47 22.33
N ALA A 214 23.53 9.77 23.40
CA ALA A 214 22.99 8.48 23.84
C ALA A 214 21.89 8.59 24.90
N GLY A 215 21.76 9.74 25.58
CA GLY A 215 20.80 9.93 26.68
C GLY A 215 19.31 9.89 26.27
N PRO A 216 18.37 9.89 27.24
CA PRO A 216 16.93 9.82 26.98
C PRO A 216 16.43 10.98 26.09
N ASP A 217 16.88 12.20 26.39
CA ASP A 217 16.65 13.38 25.56
C ASP A 217 17.17 13.22 24.12
N ALA A 218 18.20 12.40 23.94
CA ALA A 218 18.81 12.23 22.65
C ALA A 218 17.94 11.39 21.71
N GLN A 219 17.13 10.45 22.21
CA GLN A 219 16.14 9.77 21.37
C GLN A 219 15.12 10.77 20.81
N ALA A 220 14.59 11.65 21.66
CA ALA A 220 13.64 12.67 21.24
C ALA A 220 14.28 13.72 20.31
N ARG A 221 15.53 14.16 20.60
CA ARG A 221 16.29 15.05 19.71
C ARG A 221 16.63 14.40 18.37
N ARG A 222 17.02 13.12 18.35
CA ARG A 222 17.28 12.33 17.13
C ARG A 222 16.05 12.29 16.23
N VAL A 223 14.86 12.14 16.80
CA VAL A 223 13.58 12.18 16.08
C VAL A 223 13.24 13.60 15.62
N SER A 224 13.54 14.63 16.42
CA SER A 224 13.23 16.05 16.12
C SER A 224 14.12 16.71 15.09
N LEU A 225 15.40 16.35 15.05
CA LEU A 225 16.42 17.05 14.26
C LEU A 225 16.19 16.88 12.76
N GLY A 226 15.17 16.11 12.35
CA GLY A 226 14.78 15.98 10.95
C GLY A 226 15.97 15.57 10.08
N SER A 227 16.97 14.94 10.70
CA SER A 227 18.06 14.27 10.02
C SER A 227 17.35 13.44 8.96
N ARG A 228 17.61 13.74 7.70
CA ARG A 228 17.04 13.04 6.54
C ARG A 228 17.28 11.52 6.60
N ASN A 229 18.04 11.06 7.60
CA ASN A 229 18.50 9.71 7.81
C ASN A 229 17.75 8.95 8.94
N TYR A 230 16.95 9.59 9.80
CA TYR A 230 16.05 8.80 10.66
C TYR A 230 14.83 8.39 9.86
N ARG A 231 14.79 7.10 9.61
CA ARG A 231 13.77 6.44 8.83
C ARG A 231 12.59 6.14 9.74
N ALA A 232 11.40 6.44 9.26
CA ALA A 232 10.15 6.03 9.90
C ALA A 232 10.16 4.51 10.16
N GLU A 233 10.90 3.76 9.35
CA GLU A 233 11.18 2.33 9.50
C GLU A 233 11.94 1.98 10.79
N ASP A 234 12.93 2.79 11.21
CA ASP A 234 13.73 2.52 12.41
C ASP A 234 12.87 2.65 13.69
N ILE A 235 11.87 3.54 13.66
CA ILE A 235 10.87 3.68 14.73
C ILE A 235 9.97 2.45 14.77
N LEU A 236 9.53 1.96 13.61
CA LEU A 236 8.60 0.84 13.49
C LEU A 236 9.22 -0.54 13.73
N ALA A 237 10.55 -0.67 13.64
CA ALA A 237 11.24 -1.94 13.84
C ALA A 237 11.10 -2.50 15.28
N GLY A 238 10.57 -1.72 16.24
CA GLY A 238 10.15 -2.22 17.56
C GLY A 238 11.29 -2.60 18.51
N GLU A 239 12.55 -2.45 18.10
CA GLU A 239 13.71 -2.76 18.95
C GLU A 239 14.01 -1.66 19.97
N LEU A 240 13.36 -0.50 19.86
CA LEU A 240 13.58 0.65 20.72
C LEU A 240 12.37 0.87 21.63
N THR A 241 12.60 0.81 22.95
CA THR A 241 11.67 1.40 23.91
C THR A 241 11.63 2.91 23.67
N LEU A 242 10.42 3.43 23.40
CA LEU A 242 10.22 4.84 23.10
C LEU A 242 9.87 5.62 24.37
N ASP A 243 10.64 6.65 24.71
CA ASP A 243 10.25 7.65 25.70
C ASP A 243 9.15 8.57 25.12
N TRP A 244 7.89 8.12 25.21
CA TRP A 244 6.74 8.85 24.71
C TRP A 244 6.59 10.23 25.33
N ALA A 245 6.89 10.39 26.62
CA ALA A 245 6.81 11.68 27.29
C ALA A 245 7.83 12.67 26.71
N GLY A 246 9.09 12.22 26.54
CA GLY A 246 10.14 13.00 25.89
C GLY A 246 9.80 13.34 24.43
N LEU A 247 9.29 12.36 23.66
CA LEU A 247 8.89 12.57 22.26
C LEU A 247 7.75 13.58 22.13
N LEU A 248 6.71 13.48 22.97
CA LEU A 248 5.60 14.44 22.96
C LEU A 248 6.04 15.83 23.43
N HIS A 249 6.91 15.90 24.45
CA HIS A 249 7.49 17.17 24.89
C HIS A 249 8.23 17.86 23.74
N VAL A 250 9.08 17.13 23.04
CA VAL A 250 9.82 17.65 21.87
C VAL A 250 8.88 18.01 20.74
N HIS A 251 7.87 17.19 20.42
CA HIS A 251 6.89 17.48 19.38
C HIS A 251 6.14 18.80 19.62
N ARG A 252 5.80 19.08 20.88
CA ARG A 252 5.10 20.33 21.26
C ARG A 252 5.96 21.58 21.02
N HIS A 253 7.28 21.48 21.21
CA HIS A 253 8.21 22.60 20.98
C HIS A 253 8.65 22.69 19.51
N GLN A 254 8.79 21.54 18.85
CA GLN A 254 9.22 21.40 17.48
C GLN A 254 8.44 20.27 16.79
N PRO A 255 7.36 20.60 16.07
CA PRO A 255 6.52 19.59 15.43
C PRO A 255 7.33 18.70 14.48
N PHE A 256 7.18 17.40 14.68
CA PHE A 256 7.74 16.37 13.80
C PHE A 256 7.14 16.48 12.39
N ASN A 257 7.90 16.03 11.39
CA ASN A 257 7.38 15.91 10.03
C ASN A 257 6.32 14.79 9.92
N ASP A 258 5.48 14.85 8.88
CA ASP A 258 4.37 13.91 8.67
C ASP A 258 4.80 12.43 8.69
N ARG A 259 5.99 12.10 8.14
CA ARG A 259 6.48 10.70 8.09
C ARG A 259 6.80 10.16 9.48
N VAL A 260 7.50 10.94 10.29
CA VAL A 260 7.84 10.58 11.67
C VAL A 260 6.58 10.45 12.51
N ARG A 261 5.63 11.38 12.35
CA ARG A 261 4.33 11.31 13.04
C ARG A 261 3.56 10.07 12.66
N ALA A 262 3.50 9.73 11.37
CA ALA A 262 2.84 8.52 10.89
C ALA A 262 3.50 7.25 11.45
N ALA A 263 4.83 7.18 11.52
CA ALA A 263 5.52 6.06 12.14
C ALA A 263 5.27 5.96 13.65
N LEU A 264 5.28 7.07 14.37
CA LEU A 264 4.95 7.09 15.80
C LEU A 264 3.50 6.64 16.02
N LEU A 265 2.54 7.16 15.24
CA LEU A 265 1.13 6.74 15.32
C LEU A 265 0.92 5.27 14.95
N ALA A 266 1.75 4.72 14.06
CA ALA A 266 1.71 3.33 13.65
C ALA A 266 2.45 2.39 14.61
N HIS A 267 3.19 2.92 15.58
CA HIS A 267 3.93 2.11 16.54
C HIS A 267 2.96 1.34 17.46
N PRO A 268 3.15 0.02 17.68
CA PRO A 268 2.24 -0.78 18.51
C PRO A 268 2.05 -0.24 19.93
N ASP A 269 3.11 0.33 20.51
CA ASP A 269 3.09 0.90 21.87
C ASP A 269 2.70 2.38 21.91
N CYS A 270 2.11 2.94 20.86
CA CYS A 270 1.65 4.34 20.85
C CYS A 270 0.55 4.54 21.90
N PRO A 271 0.78 5.37 22.95
CA PRO A 271 -0.21 5.52 24.00
C PRO A 271 -1.38 6.39 23.49
N PRO A 272 -2.62 6.15 23.95
CA PRO A 272 -3.80 6.86 23.44
C PRO A 272 -3.72 8.39 23.57
N ASP A 273 -3.05 8.91 24.59
CA ASP A 273 -2.86 10.34 24.83
C ASP A 273 -1.84 11.00 23.87
N ALA A 274 -0.99 10.20 23.19
CA ALA A 274 -0.09 10.67 22.15
C ALA A 274 -0.78 10.90 20.80
N VAL A 275 -1.91 10.22 20.54
CA VAL A 275 -2.59 10.22 19.24
C VAL A 275 -3.02 11.62 18.84
N ALA A 276 -3.72 12.34 19.72
CA ALA A 276 -4.24 13.66 19.39
C ALA A 276 -3.13 14.72 19.11
N PRO A 277 -2.09 14.86 19.94
CA PRO A 277 -0.94 15.70 19.62
C PRO A 277 -0.29 15.34 18.27
N LEU A 278 -0.09 14.04 18.01
CA LEU A 278 0.58 13.55 16.81
C LEU A 278 -0.29 13.59 15.55
N LEU A 279 -1.59 13.86 15.62
CA LEU A 279 -2.48 14.10 14.48
C LEU A 279 -2.67 15.60 14.16
N ARG A 280 -2.46 16.50 15.12
CA ARG A 280 -2.52 17.97 14.91
C ARG A 280 -1.40 18.52 14.02
N GLY A 281 -1.74 19.01 12.85
CA GLY A 281 -0.85 19.60 11.85
C GLY A 281 -0.42 18.63 10.76
N LEU A 282 -0.99 17.41 10.74
CA LEU A 282 -0.71 16.42 9.71
C LEU A 282 -1.21 16.95 8.35
N ARG A 283 -0.32 17.05 7.36
CA ARG A 283 -0.67 17.59 6.03
C ARG A 283 -0.88 16.51 4.98
N ARG A 284 -0.42 15.29 5.25
CA ARG A 284 -0.48 14.13 4.35
C ARG A 284 -0.79 12.86 5.12
N LEU A 285 -1.67 12.03 4.59
CA LEU A 285 -1.81 10.64 5.02
C LEU A 285 -0.65 9.87 4.35
N ASP A 286 0.33 9.48 5.15
CA ASP A 286 1.42 8.59 4.74
C ASP A 286 0.89 7.14 4.73
N GLN A 287 1.43 6.29 3.85
CA GLN A 287 1.02 4.88 3.76
C GLN A 287 1.05 4.17 5.11
N ARG A 288 2.01 4.50 5.98
CA ARG A 288 2.12 3.92 7.33
C ARG A 288 0.93 4.22 8.23
N LEU A 289 0.33 5.41 8.09
CA LEU A 289 -0.87 5.77 8.86
C LEU A 289 -2.06 4.92 8.40
N ILE A 290 -2.14 4.62 7.11
CA ILE A 290 -3.17 3.74 6.55
C ILE A 290 -2.94 2.32 7.04
N ASP A 291 -1.70 1.84 7.01
CA ASP A 291 -1.33 0.52 7.49
C ASP A 291 -1.67 0.37 8.99
N ALA A 292 -1.45 1.42 9.80
CA ALA A 292 -1.85 1.48 11.20
C ALA A 292 -3.38 1.36 11.38
N ILE A 293 -4.14 1.98 10.49
CA ILE A 293 -5.60 1.89 10.50
C ILE A 293 -6.08 0.48 10.14
N TYR A 294 -5.46 -0.15 9.14
CA TYR A 294 -5.76 -1.54 8.80
C TYR A 294 -5.30 -2.52 9.88
N ALA A 295 -4.19 -2.23 10.57
CA ALA A 295 -3.72 -3.02 11.69
C ALA A 295 -4.55 -2.81 12.98
N GLY A 296 -5.42 -1.80 13.01
CA GLY A 296 -6.24 -1.46 14.17
C GLY A 296 -5.49 -0.78 15.31
N THR A 297 -4.23 -0.37 15.11
CA THR A 297 -3.45 0.40 16.11
C THR A 297 -3.87 1.87 16.16
N LEU A 298 -4.49 2.36 15.08
CA LEU A 298 -5.10 3.69 15.00
C LEU A 298 -6.50 3.55 14.43
N THR A 299 -7.53 4.15 15.02
CA THR A 299 -8.86 4.09 14.41
C THR A 299 -9.04 5.23 13.40
N ALA A 300 -9.84 5.00 12.36
CA ALA A 300 -10.22 6.07 11.44
C ALA A 300 -11.01 7.18 12.17
N GLU A 301 -11.72 6.84 13.25
CA GLU A 301 -12.39 7.81 14.13
C GLU A 301 -11.38 8.73 14.84
N ASP A 302 -10.26 8.20 15.33
CA ASP A 302 -9.20 9.02 15.95
C ASP A 302 -8.65 10.05 14.96
N VAL A 303 -8.41 9.63 13.71
CA VAL A 303 -7.95 10.52 12.65
C VAL A 303 -8.96 11.64 12.39
N VAL A 304 -10.25 11.30 12.26
CA VAL A 304 -11.33 12.27 12.05
C VAL A 304 -11.49 13.23 13.23
N ARG A 305 -11.42 12.71 14.45
CA ARG A 305 -11.67 13.45 15.69
C ARG A 305 -10.53 14.39 16.03
N HIS A 306 -9.28 14.02 15.75
CA HIS A 306 -8.11 14.72 16.29
C HIS A 306 -7.25 15.45 15.25
N THR A 307 -7.43 15.18 13.96
CA THR A 307 -6.68 15.89 12.92
C THR A 307 -7.17 17.32 12.81
N ALA A 308 -6.23 18.25 12.92
CA ALA A 308 -6.45 19.68 12.75
C ALA A 308 -5.28 20.24 11.92
N PRO A 309 -5.47 21.15 10.95
CA PRO A 309 -6.75 21.74 10.57
C PRO A 309 -7.68 20.71 9.90
N ALA A 310 -8.99 20.86 10.07
CA ALA A 310 -10.00 19.92 9.57
C ALA A 310 -10.05 19.81 8.05
N TRP A 311 -9.81 20.91 7.34
CA TRP A 311 -9.99 20.97 5.88
C TRP A 311 -8.95 20.20 5.06
N PRO A 312 -7.65 20.27 5.40
CA PRO A 312 -6.65 19.35 4.85
C PRO A 312 -7.06 17.88 4.98
N LEU A 313 -7.65 17.47 6.11
CA LEU A 313 -8.14 16.09 6.26
C LEU A 313 -9.21 15.75 5.21
N LEU A 314 -10.18 16.63 4.96
CA LEU A 314 -11.20 16.40 3.90
C LEU A 314 -10.57 16.28 2.51
N GLY A 315 -9.58 17.13 2.19
CA GLY A 315 -8.84 17.02 0.93
C GLY A 315 -7.98 15.76 0.85
N LEU A 316 -7.48 15.25 1.98
CA LEU A 316 -6.77 13.98 2.05
C LEU A 316 -7.72 12.81 1.83
N ILE A 317 -8.87 12.81 2.48
CA ILE A 317 -9.95 11.85 2.27
C ILE A 317 -10.35 11.84 0.79
N GLU A 318 -10.59 13.00 0.18
CA GLU A 318 -10.93 13.11 -1.24
C GLU A 318 -9.85 12.46 -2.11
N ARG A 319 -8.57 12.78 -1.87
CA ARG A 319 -7.45 12.17 -2.61
C ARG A 319 -7.29 10.68 -2.38
N PHE A 320 -7.70 10.18 -1.21
CA PHE A 320 -7.74 8.75 -0.92
C PHE A 320 -8.93 8.05 -1.55
N CYS A 321 -10.06 8.73 -1.67
CA CYS A 321 -11.28 8.20 -2.27
C CYS A 321 -11.34 8.41 -3.79
N SER A 322 -10.59 9.36 -4.35
CA SER A 322 -10.59 9.69 -5.79
C SER A 322 -9.99 8.60 -6.70
N PRO A 323 -8.92 7.86 -6.33
CA PRO A 323 -8.38 6.76 -7.12
C PRO A 323 -9.36 5.61 -7.32
N ILE A 324 -10.41 5.51 -6.50
CA ILE A 324 -11.50 4.53 -6.62
C ILE A 324 -12.18 4.62 -8.01
N GLY A 325 -12.12 5.78 -8.68
CA GLY A 325 -12.63 5.95 -10.03
C GLY A 325 -11.68 5.49 -11.16
N ARG A 326 -10.38 5.30 -10.90
CA ARG A 326 -9.35 5.20 -11.96
C ARG A 326 -8.33 4.05 -11.83
N THR A 327 -8.15 3.43 -10.66
CA THR A 327 -7.17 2.33 -10.50
C THR A 327 -7.79 1.13 -9.77
N PRO A 328 -7.67 -0.10 -10.30
CA PRO A 328 -8.18 -1.32 -9.67
C PRO A 328 -7.31 -1.82 -8.49
N TRP A 329 -6.61 -0.94 -7.78
CA TRP A 329 -5.79 -1.34 -6.63
C TRP A 329 -6.66 -1.75 -5.43
N VAL A 330 -6.77 -3.07 -5.29
CA VAL A 330 -6.76 -3.94 -4.10
C VAL A 330 -6.37 -3.20 -2.81
N GLY A 331 -7.33 -2.97 -1.91
CA GLY A 331 -7.13 -2.23 -0.64
C GLY A 331 -7.98 -0.97 -0.56
N SER A 332 -9.30 -1.12 -0.53
CA SER A 332 -10.28 -0.03 -0.49
C SER A 332 -10.21 0.76 0.83
N PRO A 333 -10.28 2.11 0.84
CA PRO A 333 -10.26 2.97 2.03
C PRO A 333 -11.57 2.92 2.86
N PHE A 334 -12.18 1.73 2.97
CA PHE A 334 -13.41 1.49 3.73
C PHE A 334 -13.38 2.00 5.17
N PRO A 335 -12.29 1.93 5.96
CA PRO A 335 -12.29 2.45 7.33
C PRO A 335 -12.53 3.96 7.41
N PHE A 336 -11.93 4.74 6.49
CA PHE A 336 -12.15 6.19 6.42
C PHE A 336 -13.56 6.50 5.95
N LEU A 337 -14.02 5.84 4.87
CA LEU A 337 -15.38 5.98 4.40
C LEU A 337 -16.38 5.58 5.49
N TYR A 338 -16.20 4.52 6.27
CA TYR A 338 -17.10 4.19 7.38
C TYR A 338 -16.97 5.12 8.59
N ALA A 339 -15.80 5.69 8.89
CA ALA A 339 -15.70 6.72 9.94
C ALA A 339 -16.37 8.05 9.51
N LEU A 340 -16.36 8.36 8.21
CA LEU A 340 -16.98 9.56 7.64
C LEU A 340 -18.48 9.36 7.32
N LEU A 341 -18.82 8.26 6.66
CA LEU A 341 -20.18 7.77 6.34
C LEU A 341 -20.87 7.13 7.55
N GLY A 342 -20.11 6.83 8.60
CA GLY A 342 -20.63 6.67 9.95
C GLY A 342 -21.33 7.94 10.42
N LEU A 343 -21.20 9.04 9.68
CA LEU A 343 -21.98 10.27 9.69
C LEU A 343 -22.08 10.95 11.05
N ALA A 344 -21.54 10.42 12.14
CA ALA A 344 -21.75 10.97 13.47
C ALA A 344 -21.35 12.44 13.57
N PRO A 345 -20.21 12.89 12.99
CA PRO A 345 -19.86 14.30 12.99
C PRO A 345 -20.80 15.14 12.12
N PHE A 346 -21.22 14.65 10.94
CA PHE A 346 -22.01 15.41 9.95
C PHE A 346 -23.53 15.21 10.06
N ARG A 347 -23.99 14.25 10.87
CA ARG A 347 -25.41 13.93 11.10
C ARG A 347 -26.21 15.14 11.52
N PRO A 348 -25.67 16.07 12.35
CA PRO A 348 -26.38 17.28 12.67
C PRO A 348 -26.52 18.29 11.51
N LEU A 349 -25.77 18.13 10.41
CA LEU A 349 -25.86 18.98 9.22
C LEU A 349 -26.80 18.41 8.14
N ARG A 350 -27.25 17.16 8.28
CA ARG A 350 -27.88 16.39 7.17
C ARG A 350 -28.96 17.17 6.42
N ASP A 351 -29.79 17.91 7.14
CA ASP A 351 -30.93 18.64 6.60
C ASP A 351 -30.77 20.17 6.62
N ASP A 352 -29.63 20.68 7.11
CA ASP A 352 -29.34 22.12 7.25
C ASP A 352 -28.38 22.58 6.14
N VAL A 353 -28.98 23.02 5.02
CA VAL A 353 -28.25 23.55 3.85
C VAL A 353 -27.39 24.76 4.22
N ASP A 354 -27.86 25.63 5.10
CA ASP A 354 -27.12 26.81 5.50
C ASP A 354 -25.88 26.44 6.32
N ALA A 355 -25.98 25.41 7.17
CA ALA A 355 -24.84 24.89 7.89
C ALA A 355 -23.81 24.22 6.97
N TRP A 356 -24.23 23.52 5.91
CA TRP A 356 -23.30 23.05 4.87
C TRP A 356 -22.57 24.20 4.17
N LEU A 357 -23.28 25.26 3.79
CA LEU A 357 -22.68 26.44 3.17
C LEU A 357 -21.70 27.15 4.12
N ARG A 358 -22.04 27.24 5.42
CA ARG A 358 -21.12 27.75 6.44
C ARG A 358 -19.88 26.88 6.58
N LEU A 359 -20.04 25.55 6.61
CA LEU A 359 -18.92 24.60 6.67
C LEU A 359 -17.96 24.79 5.50
N ILE A 360 -18.47 24.89 4.27
CA ILE A 360 -17.67 25.12 3.06
C ILE A 360 -16.89 26.44 3.15
N ARG A 361 -17.50 27.49 3.69
CA ARG A 361 -16.87 28.82 3.83
C ARG A 361 -15.81 28.85 4.93
N LEU A 362 -16.12 28.25 6.09
CA LEU A 362 -15.23 28.21 7.25
C LEU A 362 -14.04 27.28 7.00
N GLY A 363 -14.31 26.15 6.36
CA GLY A 363 -13.40 25.03 6.20
C GLY A 363 -11.95 25.39 5.87
N PRO A 364 -11.67 26.02 4.71
CA PRO A 364 -10.30 26.31 4.27
C PRO A 364 -9.42 27.05 5.28
N HIS A 365 -10.02 27.79 6.20
CA HIS A 365 -9.32 28.60 7.20
C HIS A 365 -9.54 28.13 8.64
N PHE A 366 -10.32 27.07 8.86
CA PHE A 366 -10.67 26.61 10.20
C PHE A 366 -9.49 25.86 10.84
N PRO A 367 -8.91 26.35 11.95
CA PRO A 367 -7.71 25.77 12.53
C PRO A 367 -7.99 24.52 13.38
N GLY A 368 -9.24 24.28 13.74
CA GLY A 368 -9.67 23.21 14.63
C GLY A 368 -9.87 21.86 13.95
N THR A 369 -10.47 20.93 14.68
CA THR A 369 -10.78 19.56 14.23
C THR A 369 -12.07 19.49 13.42
N LEU A 370 -12.35 18.36 12.76
CA LEU A 370 -13.58 18.20 11.97
C LEU A 370 -14.86 18.31 12.84
N PRO A 371 -14.95 17.68 14.03
CA PRO A 371 -16.10 17.90 14.92
C PRO A 371 -16.29 19.38 15.29
N GLU A 372 -15.21 20.09 15.64
CA GLU A 372 -15.26 21.52 15.97
C GLU A 372 -15.73 22.38 14.77
N LEU A 373 -15.30 22.03 13.55
CA LEU A 373 -15.75 22.71 12.32
C LEU A 373 -17.25 22.50 12.11
N VAL A 374 -17.74 21.27 12.29
CA VAL A 374 -19.17 20.97 12.15
C VAL A 374 -19.98 21.71 13.21
N ASP A 375 -19.57 21.66 14.48
CA ASP A 375 -20.26 22.37 15.55
C ASP A 375 -20.29 23.88 15.33
N THR A 376 -19.19 24.46 14.83
CA THR A 376 -19.15 25.88 14.46
C THR A 376 -20.09 26.19 13.30
N ALA A 377 -20.14 25.33 12.28
CA ALA A 377 -21.00 25.51 11.13
C ALA A 377 -22.50 25.41 11.47
N ARG A 378 -22.87 24.70 12.55
CA ARG A 378 -24.25 24.62 13.04
C ARG A 378 -24.73 25.86 13.76
N GLN A 379 -23.82 26.67 14.30
CA GLN A 379 -24.24 27.85 15.04
C GLN A 379 -24.94 28.83 14.08
N PRO A 380 -26.10 29.39 14.48
CA PRO A 380 -26.82 30.36 13.65
C PRO A 380 -26.03 31.67 13.60
N ALA A 381 -25.11 31.76 12.65
CA ALA A 381 -24.47 33.01 12.26
C ALA A 381 -25.31 33.67 11.15
N PRO A 382 -25.43 35.00 11.12
CA PRO A 382 -26.07 35.68 10.01
C PRO A 382 -25.31 35.35 8.73
N VAL A 383 -25.91 34.50 7.89
CA VAL A 383 -25.42 34.24 6.54
C VAL A 383 -25.84 35.46 5.74
N PRO A 384 -24.90 36.23 5.15
CA PRO A 384 -25.30 37.32 4.27
C PRO A 384 -26.20 36.76 3.17
N ASP A 385 -27.26 37.49 2.81
CA ASP A 385 -28.35 37.05 1.96
C ASP A 385 -27.86 36.80 0.52
N TYR A 386 -27.28 35.63 0.29
CA TYR A 386 -26.83 35.17 -1.02
C TYR A 386 -27.88 34.21 -1.57
N ARG A 387 -28.89 34.78 -2.24
CA ARG A 387 -29.85 34.02 -3.06
C ARG A 387 -29.16 33.44 -4.28
N TRP A 388 -28.44 32.35 -4.11
CA TRP A 388 -28.03 31.50 -5.20
C TRP A 388 -29.11 30.42 -5.33
N ALA A 389 -29.61 30.22 -6.55
CA ALA A 389 -30.71 29.30 -6.82
C ALA A 389 -30.28 27.85 -6.56
N VAL A 390 -30.41 27.38 -5.32
CA VAL A 390 -30.46 25.95 -4.98
C VAL A 390 -31.93 25.56 -4.81
N HIS A 391 -32.73 25.81 -5.85
CA HIS A 391 -34.04 25.18 -6.02
C HIS A 391 -33.82 23.86 -6.76
N GLY A 392 -33.29 22.88 -6.03
CA GLY A 392 -33.03 21.54 -6.58
C GLY A 392 -32.36 20.57 -5.61
N ALA A 393 -31.52 21.06 -4.69
CA ALA A 393 -30.81 20.19 -3.73
C ALA A 393 -31.56 19.99 -2.39
N ARG A 394 -32.78 20.52 -2.23
CA ARG A 394 -33.61 20.23 -1.05
C ARG A 394 -33.99 18.75 -1.08
N GLY A 395 -33.35 17.95 -0.24
CA GLY A 395 -33.62 16.53 -0.06
C GLY A 395 -32.54 15.57 -0.59
N ASN A 396 -31.45 16.06 -1.17
CA ASN A 396 -30.34 15.18 -1.60
C ASN A 396 -28.98 15.63 -0.99
N PRO A 397 -28.62 15.12 0.20
CA PRO A 397 -27.34 15.44 0.85
C PRO A 397 -26.10 14.94 0.07
N GLU A 398 -26.24 13.96 -0.83
CA GLU A 398 -25.13 13.50 -1.69
C GLU A 398 -24.76 14.56 -2.74
N ALA A 399 -25.73 15.35 -3.21
CA ALA A 399 -25.48 16.49 -4.10
C ALA A 399 -24.72 17.64 -3.41
N LEU A 400 -24.86 17.78 -2.08
CA LEU A 400 -24.09 18.74 -1.28
C LEU A 400 -22.67 18.24 -0.96
N LEU A 401 -22.48 16.92 -0.82
CA LEU A 401 -21.13 16.33 -0.73
C LEU A 401 -20.30 16.56 -2.00
N LEU A 402 -20.96 16.60 -3.18
CA LEU A 402 -20.32 16.97 -4.45
C LEU A 402 -19.89 18.45 -4.51
N LEU A 403 -20.53 19.33 -3.72
CA LEU A 403 -20.18 20.75 -3.60
C LEU A 403 -19.02 21.02 -2.62
N LEU A 404 -18.60 20.03 -1.82
CA LEU A 404 -17.40 20.10 -0.99
C LEU A 404 -16.10 19.83 -1.77
N ALA A 405 -16.22 19.38 -3.02
CA ALA A 405 -15.06 19.17 -3.88
C ALA A 405 -14.47 20.53 -4.30
N PRO A 406 -13.14 20.66 -4.49
CA PRO A 406 -12.53 21.86 -5.04
C PRO A 406 -13.25 22.32 -6.32
N PRO A 407 -13.28 23.62 -6.66
CA PRO A 407 -14.05 24.13 -7.81
C PRO A 407 -13.75 23.39 -9.12
N THR A 408 -12.52 22.91 -9.31
CA THR A 408 -12.07 22.12 -10.45
C THR A 408 -12.65 20.70 -10.49
N THR A 409 -12.94 20.10 -9.34
CA THR A 409 -13.56 18.78 -9.21
C THR A 409 -15.09 18.89 -9.28
N ALA A 410 -15.68 19.93 -8.67
CA ALA A 410 -17.12 20.19 -8.74
C ALA A 410 -17.59 20.45 -10.20
N VAL A 411 -16.84 21.23 -10.97
CA VAL A 411 -17.13 21.47 -12.41
C VAL A 411 -17.02 20.18 -13.23
N ARG A 412 -16.03 19.33 -12.95
CA ARG A 412 -15.83 18.06 -13.67
C ARG A 412 -16.84 16.97 -13.29
N LEU A 413 -17.28 16.93 -12.04
CA LEU A 413 -18.31 16.02 -11.57
C LEU A 413 -19.68 16.43 -12.13
N VAL A 414 -19.99 17.73 -12.19
CA VAL A 414 -21.19 18.24 -12.88
C VAL A 414 -21.18 17.85 -14.36
N GLU A 415 -20.03 17.90 -15.04
CA GLU A 415 -19.91 17.44 -16.44
C GLU A 415 -20.01 15.90 -16.59
N GLN A 416 -19.57 15.12 -15.60
CA GLN A 416 -19.67 13.66 -15.60
C GLN A 416 -21.04 13.12 -15.22
N PHE A 417 -21.79 13.82 -14.36
CA PHE A 417 -23.14 13.46 -13.91
C PHE A 417 -24.26 14.12 -14.74
N HIS A 418 -23.90 15.03 -15.66
CA HIS A 418 -24.82 15.64 -16.63
C HIS A 418 -25.68 14.65 -17.45
N PRO A 419 -25.27 13.40 -17.72
CA PRO A 419 -26.14 12.40 -18.36
C PRO A 419 -27.29 11.92 -17.45
N HIS A 420 -27.06 11.80 -16.14
CA HIS A 420 -28.05 11.31 -15.17
C HIS A 420 -29.18 12.32 -14.91
N GLU A 421 -28.91 13.63 -15.04
CA GLU A 421 -29.90 14.68 -14.74
C GLU A 421 -30.91 14.95 -15.87
N ARG A 422 -30.60 14.57 -17.13
CA ARG A 422 -31.56 14.71 -18.23
C ARG A 422 -32.74 13.74 -18.10
N ALA A 423 -32.57 12.63 -17.39
CA ALA A 423 -33.62 11.64 -17.15
C ALA A 423 -34.62 12.07 -16.05
N SER A 424 -34.23 12.96 -15.14
CA SER A 424 -35.03 13.39 -13.98
C SER A 424 -35.77 14.73 -14.15
N GLY A 425 -35.72 15.34 -15.35
CA GLY A 425 -36.46 16.57 -15.66
C GLY A 425 -35.90 17.85 -15.03
N LEU A 426 -34.73 17.79 -14.40
CA LEU A 426 -34.05 18.97 -13.84
C LEU A 426 -33.37 19.76 -14.96
N THR A 427 -33.70 21.05 -15.08
CA THR A 427 -33.07 21.96 -16.06
C THR A 427 -32.19 22.97 -15.34
N TRP A 428 -30.87 22.83 -15.48
CA TRP A 428 -29.92 23.83 -15.03
C TRP A 428 -29.74 24.90 -16.11
N ARG A 429 -30.09 26.15 -15.81
CA ARG A 429 -29.78 27.30 -16.67
C ARG A 429 -28.43 27.87 -16.26
N ARG A 430 -27.46 27.86 -17.17
CA ARG A 430 -26.19 28.59 -17.00
C ARG A 430 -26.53 30.09 -17.01
N VAL A 431 -26.60 30.71 -15.83
CA VAL A 431 -26.73 32.17 -15.71
C VAL A 431 -25.31 32.74 -15.78
N PRO A 432 -25.01 33.66 -16.72
CA PRO A 432 -23.68 34.25 -16.79
C PRO A 432 -23.39 35.04 -15.51
N LEU A 433 -22.18 34.86 -14.98
CA LEU A 433 -21.63 35.78 -13.98
C LEU A 433 -21.60 37.18 -14.59
N HIS A 434 -22.19 38.15 -13.87
CA HIS A 434 -22.19 39.61 -14.00
C HIS A 434 -21.75 40.26 -15.34
N PRO A 435 -22.44 41.28 -15.87
CA PRO A 435 -22.27 41.77 -17.26
C PRO A 435 -20.91 42.39 -17.64
N GLU A 436 -19.94 42.53 -16.73
CA GLU A 436 -18.75 43.35 -16.97
C GLU A 436 -17.54 42.61 -17.56
N VAL A 437 -17.60 41.30 -17.80
CA VAL A 437 -16.49 40.52 -18.42
C VAL A 437 -16.80 40.06 -19.85
N ALA A 438 -18.01 40.30 -20.36
CA ALA A 438 -18.46 39.79 -21.66
C ALA A 438 -17.98 40.59 -22.89
N HIS A 439 -17.15 41.62 -22.73
CA HIS A 439 -16.67 42.45 -23.86
C HIS A 439 -15.24 42.18 -24.35
N ALA A 440 -14.53 41.16 -23.85
CA ALA A 440 -13.12 40.99 -24.18
C ALA A 440 -12.75 39.85 -25.16
N THR A 441 -13.65 38.91 -25.52
CA THR A 441 -13.25 37.82 -26.43
C THR A 441 -14.32 37.51 -27.45
N GLY A 442 -14.23 38.20 -28.59
CA GLY A 442 -14.95 37.82 -29.80
C GLY A 442 -14.51 36.44 -30.30
N HIS A 443 -15.48 35.55 -30.49
CA HIS A 443 -15.64 34.57 -31.58
C HIS A 443 -16.43 33.36 -31.10
N PRO A 444 -17.60 33.03 -31.69
CA PRO A 444 -18.21 31.73 -31.53
C PRO A 444 -17.68 30.78 -32.61
N ARG A 445 -17.07 29.66 -32.21
CA ARG A 445 -16.88 28.50 -33.11
C ARG A 445 -18.06 27.56 -32.95
N VAL A 446 -18.90 27.51 -33.99
CA VAL A 446 -19.90 26.47 -34.21
C VAL A 446 -19.17 25.16 -34.52
N VAL A 447 -19.34 24.14 -33.70
CA VAL A 447 -18.88 22.78 -33.99
C VAL A 447 -20.06 21.99 -34.57
N GLN A 448 -19.95 21.58 -35.83
CA GLN A 448 -20.90 20.68 -36.48
C GLN A 448 -20.76 19.24 -35.94
N PRO A 449 -21.85 18.45 -35.92
CA PRO A 449 -21.82 17.08 -35.43
C PRO A 449 -21.21 16.13 -36.48
N VAL A 450 -20.33 15.23 -36.03
CA VAL A 450 -19.86 14.07 -36.80
C VAL A 450 -20.83 12.90 -36.55
N PRO A 451 -21.46 12.31 -37.58
CA PRO A 451 -22.24 11.09 -37.41
C PRO A 451 -21.34 9.88 -37.64
N ASN A 452 -21.06 9.14 -36.56
CA ASN A 452 -20.86 7.69 -36.52
C ASN A 452 -20.29 7.32 -35.14
N ARG A 453 -21.16 7.01 -34.19
CA ARG A 453 -20.79 6.28 -32.97
C ARG A 453 -21.58 4.97 -32.94
N VAL A 454 -20.81 3.89 -32.90
CA VAL A 454 -21.24 2.54 -32.49
C VAL A 454 -22.05 2.65 -31.18
N PRO A 455 -23.16 1.91 -31.01
CA PRO A 455 -23.94 1.96 -29.78
C PRO A 455 -23.05 1.61 -28.57
N MET A 456 -23.01 2.51 -27.59
CA MET A 456 -22.42 2.27 -26.28
C MET A 456 -23.25 1.18 -25.56
N PRO A 457 -22.63 0.28 -24.79
CA PRO A 457 -23.37 -0.70 -24.02
C PRO A 457 -24.15 -0.02 -22.88
N VAL A 458 -25.29 -0.64 -22.58
CA VAL A 458 -26.29 -0.30 -21.56
C VAL A 458 -25.65 -0.03 -20.20
N GLU A 459 -26.19 0.95 -19.46
CA GLU A 459 -25.83 1.27 -18.08
C GLU A 459 -25.90 0.01 -17.18
N PRO A 460 -25.05 -0.12 -16.14
CA PRO A 460 -25.26 -1.16 -15.14
C PRO A 460 -26.64 -0.95 -14.49
N PRO A 461 -27.47 -2.00 -14.35
CA PRO A 461 -28.77 -1.86 -13.70
C PRO A 461 -28.59 -1.34 -12.28
N GLU A 462 -29.48 -0.44 -11.84
CA GLU A 462 -29.66 -0.19 -10.42
C GLU A 462 -30.04 -1.52 -9.78
N LEU A 463 -29.08 -2.16 -9.10
CA LEU A 463 -29.32 -3.45 -8.45
C LEU A 463 -30.10 -3.20 -7.17
N LEU A 464 -31.43 -3.25 -7.29
CA LEU A 464 -32.35 -3.03 -6.19
C LEU A 464 -32.57 -4.29 -5.35
N SER A 465 -32.25 -5.48 -5.89
CA SER A 465 -32.46 -6.76 -5.22
C SER A 465 -31.33 -7.78 -5.44
N ARG A 466 -31.35 -8.84 -4.63
CA ARG A 466 -30.47 -10.01 -4.80
C ARG A 466 -30.70 -10.73 -6.13
N ASP A 467 -31.96 -10.87 -6.54
CA ASP A 467 -32.30 -11.59 -7.77
C ASP A 467 -31.78 -10.83 -9.00
N ASP A 468 -31.86 -9.51 -9.00
CA ASP A 468 -31.26 -8.67 -10.06
C ASP A 468 -29.74 -8.83 -10.11
N ALA A 469 -29.08 -8.87 -8.96
CA ALA A 469 -27.64 -9.02 -8.87
C ALA A 469 -27.17 -10.43 -9.32
N LEU A 470 -27.96 -11.47 -9.03
CA LEU A 470 -27.71 -12.83 -9.49
C LEU A 470 -27.97 -12.99 -10.98
N ALA A 471 -29.05 -12.41 -11.51
CA ALA A 471 -29.33 -12.38 -12.93
C ALA A 471 -28.20 -11.66 -13.68
N ALA A 472 -27.77 -10.49 -13.19
CA ALA A 472 -26.63 -9.77 -13.75
C ALA A 472 -25.33 -10.59 -13.73
N LEU A 473 -25.10 -11.40 -12.67
CA LEU A 473 -23.92 -12.28 -12.59
C LEU A 473 -23.95 -13.40 -13.63
N LEU A 474 -25.14 -13.88 -14.00
CA LEU A 474 -25.36 -14.94 -14.97
C LEU A 474 -25.34 -14.40 -16.42
N ASP A 475 -25.95 -13.25 -16.65
CA ASP A 475 -26.15 -12.69 -17.99
C ASP A 475 -24.95 -11.88 -18.50
N HIS A 476 -24.09 -11.42 -17.59
CA HIS A 476 -22.96 -10.58 -17.94
C HIS A 476 -21.62 -11.25 -17.61
N PRO A 477 -20.82 -11.65 -18.63
CA PRO A 477 -19.49 -12.18 -18.38
C PRO A 477 -18.63 -11.12 -17.69
N LEU A 478 -17.93 -11.53 -16.65
CA LEU A 478 -16.97 -10.72 -15.91
C LEU A 478 -15.83 -10.30 -16.85
N GLN A 479 -15.73 -8.99 -17.10
CA GLN A 479 -14.64 -8.41 -17.89
C GLN A 479 -13.60 -7.78 -16.96
N LEU A 480 -12.35 -8.24 -17.05
CA LEU A 480 -11.21 -7.75 -16.26
C LEU A 480 -10.22 -6.86 -17.07
N SER A 481 -10.64 -6.23 -18.16
CA SER A 481 -9.72 -5.38 -18.95
C SER A 481 -9.36 -4.06 -18.23
N GLU A 482 -8.24 -3.43 -18.64
CA GLU A 482 -7.57 -2.27 -17.99
C GLU A 482 -8.50 -1.10 -17.64
N SER A 483 -9.52 -0.88 -18.45
CA SER A 483 -10.66 -0.06 -18.03
C SER A 483 -11.64 -1.02 -17.37
N VAL A 484 -11.80 -0.95 -16.04
CA VAL A 484 -13.04 -1.45 -15.43
C VAL A 484 -14.17 -0.69 -16.11
N ARG A 485 -14.69 -1.27 -17.21
CA ARG A 485 -15.87 -0.79 -17.89
C ARG A 485 -16.97 -0.73 -16.83
N PRO A 486 -17.94 0.18 -16.97
CA PRO A 486 -19.08 0.28 -16.05
C PRO A 486 -19.71 -1.08 -15.70
N GLY A 487 -19.66 -2.05 -16.61
CA GLY A 487 -20.28 -3.37 -16.49
C GLY A 487 -19.83 -4.29 -15.35
N SER A 488 -18.66 -4.11 -14.73
CA SER A 488 -18.22 -4.93 -13.57
C SER A 488 -18.18 -4.14 -12.25
N ARG A 489 -18.50 -2.83 -12.29
CA ARG A 489 -18.42 -1.97 -11.09
C ARG A 489 -19.48 -2.29 -10.05
N TRP A 490 -20.61 -2.84 -10.49
CA TRP A 490 -21.75 -3.19 -9.63
C TRP A 490 -21.43 -4.33 -8.65
N ILE A 491 -20.42 -5.16 -8.95
CA ILE A 491 -20.04 -6.32 -8.13
C ILE A 491 -19.60 -5.89 -6.73
N TRP A 492 -18.83 -4.80 -6.61
CA TRP A 492 -18.34 -4.35 -5.31
C TRP A 492 -19.44 -3.84 -4.39
N PRO A 493 -20.36 -2.96 -4.83
CA PRO A 493 -21.57 -2.64 -4.08
C PRO A 493 -22.41 -3.88 -3.78
N ALA A 494 -22.63 -4.78 -4.74
CA ALA A 494 -23.46 -5.96 -4.53
C ALA A 494 -22.88 -6.92 -3.47
N LEU A 495 -21.54 -7.10 -3.44
CA LEU A 495 -20.86 -7.83 -2.37
C LEU A 495 -20.91 -7.07 -1.04
N GLY A 496 -20.69 -5.76 -1.06
CA GLY A 496 -20.70 -4.91 0.15
C GLY A 496 -22.06 -4.84 0.83
N HIS A 497 -23.14 -4.80 0.05
CA HIS A 497 -24.54 -4.84 0.50
C HIS A 497 -25.07 -6.27 0.68
N ARG A 498 -24.24 -7.30 0.47
CA ARG A 498 -24.62 -8.73 0.57
C ARG A 498 -25.76 -9.16 -0.36
N LEU A 499 -25.96 -8.43 -1.46
CA LEU A 499 -26.88 -8.84 -2.53
C LEU A 499 -26.38 -10.13 -3.19
N ILE A 500 -25.07 -10.24 -3.39
CA ILE A 500 -24.40 -11.49 -3.77
C ILE A 500 -23.37 -11.89 -2.72
N GLU A 501 -23.12 -13.18 -2.60
CA GLU A 501 -22.06 -13.71 -1.74
C GLU A 501 -20.83 -14.13 -2.54
N GLY A 502 -19.68 -14.29 -1.87
CA GLY A 502 -18.50 -14.84 -2.52
C GLY A 502 -18.72 -16.24 -3.11
N ALA A 503 -19.63 -17.04 -2.51
CA ALA A 503 -20.01 -18.35 -3.06
C ALA A 503 -20.75 -18.23 -4.41
N ASP A 504 -21.53 -17.17 -4.61
CA ASP A 504 -22.21 -16.91 -5.89
C ASP A 504 -21.19 -16.62 -6.99
N LEU A 505 -20.10 -15.90 -6.68
CA LEU A 505 -19.01 -15.66 -7.65
C LEU A 505 -18.38 -16.96 -8.14
N ILE A 506 -18.11 -17.89 -7.24
CA ILE A 506 -17.48 -19.17 -7.58
C ILE A 506 -18.42 -20.07 -8.40
N THR A 507 -19.71 -20.05 -8.07
CA THR A 507 -20.67 -21.01 -8.64
C THR A 507 -21.36 -20.53 -9.90
N LYS A 508 -21.51 -19.21 -10.09
CA LYS A 508 -22.34 -18.62 -11.16
C LYS A 508 -21.58 -17.68 -12.07
N ALA A 509 -20.50 -17.06 -11.60
CA ALA A 509 -19.79 -16.09 -12.42
C ALA A 509 -18.93 -16.77 -13.48
N HIS A 510 -18.88 -16.14 -14.66
CA HIS A 510 -18.09 -16.56 -15.80
C HIS A 510 -17.44 -15.33 -16.46
N PRO A 511 -16.27 -15.45 -17.12
CA PRO A 511 -15.45 -16.65 -17.21
C PRO A 511 -14.75 -16.99 -15.88
N ALA A 512 -14.40 -18.26 -15.69
CA ALA A 512 -13.82 -18.81 -14.46
C ALA A 512 -12.57 -18.04 -14.01
N ALA A 513 -11.69 -17.68 -14.94
CA ALA A 513 -10.51 -16.87 -14.66
C ALA A 513 -10.88 -15.53 -14.02
N ALA A 514 -11.92 -14.88 -14.55
CA ALA A 514 -12.35 -13.60 -14.03
C ALA A 514 -12.99 -13.71 -12.65
N ALA A 515 -13.81 -14.76 -12.43
CA ALA A 515 -14.38 -15.07 -11.12
C ALA A 515 -13.29 -15.27 -10.05
N LEU A 516 -12.27 -16.08 -10.36
CA LEU A 516 -11.16 -16.37 -9.45
C LEU A 516 -10.32 -15.13 -9.11
N ALA A 517 -10.06 -14.28 -10.11
CA ALA A 517 -9.36 -13.01 -9.87
C ALA A 517 -10.21 -12.05 -9.01
N VAL A 518 -11.53 -11.94 -9.24
CA VAL A 518 -12.42 -11.15 -8.36
C VAL A 518 -12.41 -11.69 -6.93
N VAL A 519 -12.38 -13.01 -6.75
CA VAL A 519 -12.29 -13.64 -5.42
C VAL A 519 -10.98 -13.29 -4.71
N ASP A 520 -9.85 -13.27 -5.41
CA ASP A 520 -8.58 -12.84 -4.81
C ASP A 520 -8.60 -11.36 -4.42
N LEU A 521 -9.22 -10.52 -5.25
CA LEU A 521 -9.43 -9.11 -4.95
C LEU A 521 -10.29 -8.91 -3.69
N CYS A 522 -11.31 -9.76 -3.48
CA CYS A 522 -12.17 -9.74 -2.29
C CYS A 522 -11.39 -9.89 -0.98
N ARG A 523 -10.20 -10.51 -1.00
CA ARG A 523 -9.37 -10.70 0.20
C ARG A 523 -9.11 -9.41 0.96
N THR A 524 -8.92 -8.33 0.22
CA THR A 524 -8.61 -7.01 0.80
C THR A 524 -9.81 -6.07 0.82
N THR A 525 -10.78 -6.28 -0.07
CA THR A 525 -11.90 -5.33 -0.24
C THR A 525 -13.14 -5.74 0.53
N VAL A 526 -13.47 -7.04 0.59
CA VAL A 526 -14.65 -7.59 1.29
C VAL A 526 -14.27 -8.94 1.92
N PRO A 527 -13.53 -8.95 3.06
CA PRO A 527 -12.96 -10.17 3.63
C PRO A 527 -13.98 -11.29 3.87
N GLN A 528 -15.20 -10.96 4.30
CA GLN A 528 -16.27 -11.95 4.48
C GLN A 528 -16.67 -12.63 3.17
N ALA A 529 -16.74 -11.88 2.06
CA ALA A 529 -17.02 -12.45 0.75
C ALA A 529 -15.86 -13.36 0.31
N HIS A 530 -14.61 -12.97 0.57
CA HIS A 530 -13.47 -13.84 0.31
C HIS A 530 -13.57 -15.15 1.10
N THR A 531 -13.88 -15.11 2.40
CA THR A 531 -14.06 -16.33 3.21
C THR A 531 -15.14 -17.25 2.63
N ASN A 532 -16.30 -16.69 2.25
CA ASN A 532 -17.38 -17.48 1.65
C ASN A 532 -16.98 -18.06 0.28
N ALA A 533 -16.29 -17.28 -0.55
CA ALA A 533 -15.79 -17.72 -1.85
C ALA A 533 -14.74 -18.83 -1.70
N THR A 534 -13.78 -18.66 -0.79
CA THR A 534 -12.74 -19.65 -0.50
C THR A 534 -13.36 -20.96 -0.02
N LYS A 535 -14.35 -20.91 0.87
CA LYS A 535 -15.07 -22.11 1.30
C LYS A 535 -15.78 -22.79 0.12
N ALA A 536 -16.52 -22.05 -0.70
CA ALA A 536 -17.20 -22.60 -1.87
C ALA A 536 -16.21 -23.20 -2.89
N LEU A 537 -15.06 -22.56 -3.08
CA LEU A 537 -13.99 -23.06 -3.95
C LEU A 537 -13.36 -24.34 -3.39
N GLN A 538 -13.11 -24.41 -2.08
CA GLN A 538 -12.66 -25.63 -1.40
C GLN A 538 -13.67 -26.76 -1.57
N ASP A 539 -14.97 -26.50 -1.36
CA ASP A 539 -16.02 -27.51 -1.54
C ASP A 539 -16.06 -28.04 -2.99
N LEU A 540 -15.90 -27.17 -4.00
CA LEU A 540 -15.79 -27.59 -5.41
C LEU A 540 -14.51 -28.40 -5.67
N ILE A 541 -13.36 -27.97 -5.15
CA ILE A 541 -12.10 -28.68 -5.28
C ILE A 541 -12.22 -30.06 -4.65
N THR A 542 -12.74 -30.17 -3.42
CA THR A 542 -13.01 -31.45 -2.78
C THR A 542 -13.96 -32.29 -3.64
N THR A 543 -15.05 -31.73 -4.14
CA THR A 543 -16.02 -32.51 -4.95
C THR A 543 -15.39 -33.05 -6.25
N HIS A 544 -14.57 -32.25 -6.94
CA HIS A 544 -14.05 -32.60 -8.27
C HIS A 544 -12.64 -33.18 -8.27
N LEU A 545 -11.86 -32.99 -7.19
CA LEU A 545 -10.41 -33.23 -7.13
C LEU A 545 -9.97 -34.03 -5.89
N SER A 546 -10.87 -34.58 -5.06
CA SER A 546 -10.50 -35.36 -3.86
C SER A 546 -9.78 -36.68 -4.09
N THR A 547 -9.65 -37.14 -5.34
CA THR A 547 -8.95 -38.41 -5.58
C THR A 547 -7.43 -38.19 -5.62
N PRO A 548 -6.61 -39.19 -5.25
CA PRO A 548 -5.14 -39.16 -5.41
C PRO A 548 -4.64 -38.89 -6.84
N GLN A 549 -5.57 -38.80 -7.80
CA GLN A 549 -5.39 -38.53 -9.22
C GLN A 549 -5.53 -37.03 -9.54
N SER A 550 -5.46 -36.19 -8.51
CA SER A 550 -5.68 -34.74 -8.51
C SER A 550 -4.70 -33.99 -9.42
N ALA A 551 -3.43 -34.41 -9.50
CA ALA A 551 -2.38 -33.63 -10.16
C ALA A 551 -2.63 -33.38 -11.66
N GLU A 552 -3.06 -34.41 -12.40
CA GLU A 552 -3.35 -34.28 -13.83
C GLU A 552 -4.55 -33.37 -14.07
N THR A 553 -5.59 -33.54 -13.26
CA THR A 553 -6.79 -32.70 -13.35
C THR A 553 -6.46 -31.23 -13.06
N TRP A 554 -5.61 -30.96 -12.07
CA TRP A 554 -5.11 -29.62 -11.78
C TRP A 554 -4.30 -29.02 -12.93
N THR A 555 -3.40 -29.80 -13.54
CA THR A 555 -2.62 -29.34 -14.70
C THR A 555 -3.55 -28.96 -15.86
N ILE A 556 -4.57 -29.77 -16.14
CA ILE A 556 -5.55 -29.47 -17.21
C ILE A 556 -6.40 -28.25 -16.84
N ALA A 557 -6.88 -28.14 -15.61
CA ALA A 557 -7.66 -26.97 -15.17
C ALA A 557 -6.86 -25.66 -15.33
N LEU A 558 -5.58 -25.66 -14.96
CA LEU A 558 -4.69 -24.51 -15.12
C LEU A 558 -4.38 -24.22 -16.60
N ALA A 559 -4.30 -25.25 -17.45
CA ALA A 559 -4.11 -25.08 -18.89
C ALA A 559 -5.34 -24.49 -19.59
N LEU A 560 -6.54 -24.91 -19.18
CA LEU A 560 -7.81 -24.45 -19.74
C LEU A 560 -8.23 -23.05 -19.27
N LEU A 561 -7.76 -22.63 -18.10
CA LEU A 561 -8.25 -21.46 -17.37
C LEU A 561 -8.45 -20.19 -18.22
N ASP A 562 -7.53 -19.89 -19.13
CA ASP A 562 -7.55 -18.68 -19.96
C ASP A 562 -8.64 -18.67 -21.03
N GLU A 563 -8.87 -19.82 -21.64
CA GLU A 563 -9.76 -19.99 -22.78
C GLU A 563 -11.15 -20.47 -22.34
N PHE A 564 -11.28 -20.83 -21.05
CA PHE A 564 -12.51 -21.34 -20.49
C PHE A 564 -13.52 -20.22 -20.23
N SER A 565 -14.56 -20.15 -21.06
CA SER A 565 -15.63 -19.16 -20.97
C SER A 565 -16.67 -19.46 -19.90
N GLY A 566 -16.70 -20.68 -19.34
CA GLY A 566 -17.68 -21.09 -18.34
C GLY A 566 -17.31 -20.73 -16.90
N THR A 567 -18.06 -21.28 -15.95
CA THR A 567 -17.87 -21.10 -14.50
C THR A 567 -16.70 -21.91 -13.94
N VAL A 568 -16.29 -21.64 -12.68
CA VAL A 568 -15.24 -22.42 -12.01
C VAL A 568 -15.64 -23.90 -11.86
N ARG A 569 -16.92 -24.19 -11.57
CA ARG A 569 -17.43 -25.56 -11.49
C ARG A 569 -17.31 -26.29 -12.84
N GLU A 570 -17.71 -25.63 -13.91
CA GLU A 570 -17.64 -26.19 -15.27
C GLU A 570 -16.18 -26.44 -15.69
N LEU A 571 -15.26 -25.53 -15.34
CA LEU A 571 -13.82 -25.70 -15.58
C LEU A 571 -13.29 -26.96 -14.90
N LEU A 572 -13.57 -27.13 -13.60
CA LEU A 572 -13.11 -28.29 -12.83
C LEU A 572 -13.74 -29.59 -13.33
N THR A 573 -15.00 -29.55 -13.75
CA THR A 573 -15.69 -30.70 -14.34
C THR A 573 -15.06 -31.09 -15.68
N ALA A 574 -14.82 -30.12 -16.57
CA ALA A 574 -14.18 -30.34 -17.87
C ALA A 574 -12.75 -30.89 -17.71
N ALA A 575 -11.97 -30.31 -16.79
CA ALA A 575 -10.64 -30.79 -16.49
C ALA A 575 -10.63 -32.24 -15.97
N SER A 576 -11.57 -32.59 -15.08
CA SER A 576 -11.70 -33.94 -14.53
C SER A 576 -12.07 -34.96 -15.61
N ALA A 577 -12.99 -34.61 -16.50
CA ALA A 577 -13.35 -35.44 -17.64
C ALA A 577 -12.18 -35.64 -18.61
N ALA A 578 -11.42 -34.58 -18.91
CA ALA A 578 -10.25 -34.66 -19.78
C ALA A 578 -9.14 -35.55 -19.19
N ALA A 579 -8.85 -35.43 -17.88
CA ALA A 579 -7.91 -36.30 -17.18
C ALA A 579 -8.36 -37.78 -17.17
N ALA A 580 -9.68 -38.04 -17.15
CA ALA A 580 -10.18 -39.41 -17.27
C ALA A 580 -9.96 -40.00 -18.66
N VAL A 581 -10.06 -39.19 -19.72
CA VAL A 581 -9.82 -39.63 -21.10
C VAL A 581 -8.34 -39.91 -21.37
N ASP A 582 -7.44 -39.03 -20.92
CA ASP A 582 -6.00 -39.21 -21.18
C ASP A 582 -5.45 -40.47 -20.49
N ARG A 583 -5.92 -40.77 -19.28
CA ARG A 583 -5.60 -42.02 -18.59
C ARG A 583 -6.05 -43.27 -19.34
N ARG A 584 -7.25 -43.26 -19.94
CA ARG A 584 -7.71 -44.40 -20.76
C ARG A 584 -6.82 -44.64 -21.97
N ARG A 585 -6.19 -43.58 -22.51
CA ARG A 585 -5.24 -43.68 -23.63
C ARG A 585 -3.86 -44.15 -23.19
N GLN A 586 -3.41 -43.79 -21.99
CA GLN A 586 -2.11 -44.22 -21.47
C GLN A 586 -2.13 -45.67 -20.95
N GLY A 587 -3.30 -46.16 -20.53
CA GLY A 587 -3.49 -47.55 -20.07
C GLY A 587 -3.87 -48.55 -21.16
N SER A 588 -4.10 -48.09 -22.40
CA SER A 588 -4.32 -48.91 -23.60
C SER A 588 -3.05 -48.96 -24.43
#